data_AF-W3V3M9-F1
#
_entry.id   AF-W3V3M9-F1
#
_cell.length_a   1.000
_cell.length_b   1.000
_cell.length_c   1.000
_cell.angle_alpha   90.00
_cell.angle_beta   90.00
_cell.angle_gamma   90.00
#
_symmetry.space_group_name_H-M   'P 1'
#
loop_
_entity.id
_entity.type
_entity.pdbx_description
1 polymer ?
#
loop_
_entity_poly.entity_id
_entity_poly.type
_entity_poly.pdbx_seq_one_letter_code
_entity_poly.pdbx_strand_id
1 'polypeptide(L)' 'MLFLALRSLDEEGISKALMISTKDVVNHIQSIYQKFNLPLHIELEDFCKENNFDLYIPERFVSTGSREL' A
#
# COMPACT_ATOMS: atom_id res chain seq x y z
N MET A 1 1.71 -2.35 3.28
CA MET A 1 0.49 -2.60 2.50
C MET A 1 0.25 -1.43 1.56
N LEU A 2 0.09 -0.20 2.06
CA LEU A 2 -0.05 1.01 1.23
C LEU A 2 1.01 1.11 0.12
N PHE A 3 2.30 0.94 0.46
CA PHE A 3 3.40 0.89 -0.51
C PHE A 3 3.23 -0.14 -1.65
N LEU A 4 2.63 -1.31 -1.36
CA LEU A 4 2.40 -2.36 -2.37
C LEU A 4 1.18 -2.02 -3.23
N ALA A 5 0.12 -1.47 -2.63
CA ALA A 5 -1.04 -0.98 -3.36
C ALA A 5 -0.66 0.13 -4.35
N LEU A 6 0.27 1.03 -3.97
CA LEU A 6 0.80 2.07 -4.85
C LEU A 6 1.69 1.55 -5.99
N ARG A 7 2.14 0.29 -5.94
CA ARG A 7 2.84 -0.38 -7.05
C ARG A 7 1.88 -1.11 -8.01
N SER A 8 0.59 -0.79 -7.95
CA SER A 8 -0.47 -1.39 -8.77
C SER A 8 -0.58 -2.92 -8.62
N LEU A 9 -0.22 -3.45 -7.44
CA LEU A 9 -0.52 -4.85 -7.11
C LEU A 9 -1.99 -4.98 -6.75
N ASP A 10 -2.67 -5.93 -7.38
CA ASP A 10 -4.03 -6.33 -7.00
C ASP A 10 -4.05 -7.01 -5.62
N GLU A 11 -5.24 -7.25 -5.06
CA GLU A 11 -5.32 -7.80 -3.70
C GLU A 11 -4.67 -9.18 -3.58
N GLU A 12 -4.66 -9.96 -4.67
CA GLU A 12 -4.00 -11.26 -4.73
C GLU A 12 -2.46 -11.13 -4.72
N GLY A 13 -1.91 -10.18 -5.47
CA GLY A 13 -0.48 -9.86 -5.46
C GLY A 13 0.00 -9.36 -4.10
N ILE A 14 -0.80 -8.49 -3.45
CA ILE A 14 -0.52 -8.01 -2.09
C ILE A 14 -0.59 -9.16 -1.07
N SER A 15 -1.61 -10.01 -1.18
CA SER A 15 -1.80 -11.21 -0.36
C SER A 15 -0.56 -12.12 -0.40
N LYS A 16 -0.07 -12.44 -1.61
CA LYS A 16 1.17 -13.22 -1.81
C LYS A 16 2.41 -12.52 -1.25
N ALA A 17 2.58 -11.22 -1.52
CA ALA A 17 3.75 -10.46 -1.09
C ALA A 17 3.83 -10.30 0.44
N LEU A 18 2.69 -10.27 1.11
CA LEU A 18 2.60 -10.14 2.57
C LEU A 18 2.40 -11.47 3.30
N MET A 19 2.15 -12.57 2.57
CA MET A 19 1.78 -13.88 3.12
C MET A 19 0.58 -13.82 4.07
N ILE A 20 -0.44 -13.04 3.70
CA ILE A 20 -1.71 -12.90 4.43
C ILE A 20 -2.88 -13.29 3.53
N SER A 21 -4.08 -13.45 4.08
CA SER A 21 -5.24 -13.77 3.24
C SER A 21 -5.72 -12.54 2.45
N THR A 22 -6.34 -12.74 1.29
CA THR A 22 -6.96 -11.65 0.51
C THR A 22 -8.05 -10.93 1.33
N LYS A 23 -8.74 -11.64 2.23
CA LYS A 23 -9.69 -11.03 3.17
C LYS A 23 -9.00 -10.03 4.10
N ASP A 24 -7.82 -10.37 4.62
CA ASP A 24 -7.05 -9.47 5.47
C ASP A 24 -6.54 -8.25 4.68
N VAL A 25 -6.21 -8.42 3.39
CA VAL A 25 -5.87 -7.31 2.49
C VAL A 25 -7.03 -6.32 2.40
N VAL A 26 -8.25 -6.80 2.10
CA VAL A 26 -9.44 -5.94 2.00
C VAL A 26 -9.73 -5.24 3.33
N ASN A 27 -9.66 -5.96 4.46
CA ASN A 27 -9.86 -5.38 5.79
C ASN A 27 -8.83 -4.28 6.09
N HIS A 28 -7.57 -4.49 5.69
CA HIS A 28 -6.54 -3.47 5.85
C HIS A 28 -6.79 -2.25 4.97
N ILE A 29 -7.26 -2.42 3.73
CA ILE A 29 -7.62 -1.30 2.84
C ILE A 29 -8.75 -0.49 3.47
N GLN A 30 -9.81 -1.15 3.93
CA GLN A 30 -10.91 -0.49 4.63
C GLN A 30 -10.44 0.25 5.88
N SER A 31 -9.53 -0.35 6.65
CA SER A 31 -8.94 0.29 7.82
C SER A 31 -8.16 1.56 7.48
N ILE A 32 -7.48 1.60 6.31
CA ILE A 32 -6.79 2.80 5.83
C ILE A 32 -7.80 3.91 5.51
N TYR A 33 -8.85 3.60 4.73
CA TYR A 33 -9.91 4.56 4.44
C TYR A 33 -10.53 5.14 5.72
N GLN A 34 -10.81 4.28 6.70
CA GLN A 34 -11.34 4.73 8.00
C GLN A 34 -10.34 5.59 8.78
N LYS A 35 -9.07 5.18 8.85
CA LYS A 35 -8.03 5.86 9.63
C LYS A 35 -7.76 7.27 9.11
N PHE A 36 -7.81 7.47 7.80
CA PHE A 36 -7.62 8.78 7.18
C PHE A 36 -8.95 9.51 6.91
N ASN A 37 -10.08 8.94 7.35
CA ASN A 37 -11.42 9.46 7.11
C ASN A 37 -11.67 9.78 5.62
N LEU A 38 -11.20 8.88 4.75
CA LEU A 38 -11.26 9.05 3.31
C LEU A 38 -12.63 8.67 2.77
N PRO A 39 -13.20 9.48 1.87
CA PRO A 39 -14.34 9.07 1.07
C PRO A 39 -13.98 7.85 0.22
N LEU A 40 -14.91 6.90 0.10
CA LEU A 40 -14.70 5.67 -0.69
C LEU A 40 -14.44 5.93 -2.19
N HIS A 41 -14.82 7.11 -2.69
CA HIS A 41 -14.59 7.53 -4.07
C HIS A 41 -13.20 8.13 -4.33
N ILE A 42 -12.41 8.38 -3.28
CA ILE A 42 -11.04 8.84 -3.45
C ILE A 42 -10.17 7.64 -3.83
N GLU A 43 -9.44 7.77 -4.92
CA GLU A 43 -8.40 6.83 -5.27
C GLU A 43 -7.26 6.94 -4.25
N LEU A 44 -6.90 5.80 -3.64
CA LEU A 44 -5.80 5.76 -2.67
C LEU A 44 -4.48 6.26 -3.28
N GLU A 45 -4.27 6.08 -4.58
CA GLU A 45 -3.09 6.55 -5.28
C GLU A 45 -2.98 8.08 -5.24
N ASP A 46 -4.05 8.79 -5.59
CA ASP A 46 -4.09 10.25 -5.56
C ASP A 46 -3.89 10.78 -4.14
N PHE A 47 -4.59 10.20 -3.16
CA PHE A 47 -4.42 10.55 -1.76
C PHE A 47 -2.95 10.39 -1.31
N CYS A 48 -2.30 9.30 -1.73
CA CYS A 48 -0.92 9.05 -1.35
C CYS A 48 0.04 10.06 -1.99
N LYS A 49 -0.16 10.41 -3.27
CA LYS A 49 0.65 11.43 -3.96
C LYS A 49 0.50 12.80 -3.30
N GLU A 50 -0.72 13.20 -2.98
CA GLU A 50 -0.98 14.49 -2.31
C GLU A 50 -0.31 14.58 -0.93
N ASN A 51 -0.19 13.45 -0.24
CA ASN A 51 0.39 13.37 1.10
C ASN A 51 1.86 12.89 1.11
N ASN A 52 2.50 12.74 -0.06
CA ASN A 52 3.87 12.24 -0.23
C ASN A 52 4.11 10.83 0.34
N PHE A 53 3.06 10.01 0.48
CA PHE A 53 3.17 8.62 0.94
C PHE A 53 3.75 7.69 -0.14
N ASP A 54 3.67 8.08 -1.40
CA ASP A 54 4.32 7.43 -2.53
C ASP A 54 5.86 7.46 -2.43
N LEU A 55 6.41 8.48 -1.75
CA LEU A 55 7.84 8.59 -1.47
C LEU A 55 8.30 7.70 -0.30
N TYR A 56 7.38 7.17 0.50
CA TYR A 56 7.71 6.37 1.68
C TYR A 56 7.91 4.90 1.33
N ILE A 57 9.12 4.40 1.57
CA ILE A 57 9.46 2.98 1.45
C ILE A 57 9.56 2.39 2.87
N PRO A 58 8.66 1.47 3.27
CA PRO A 58 8.75 0.83 4.58
C PRO A 58 10.05 0.02 4.72
N GLU A 59 10.70 0.08 5.89
CA GLU A 59 12.00 -0.58 6.15
C GLU A 59 12.06 -2.06 5.76
N ARG A 60 10.96 -2.82 5.95
CA ARG A 60 10.88 -4.22 5.53
C ARG A 60 11.05 -4.46 4.02
N PHE A 61 10.86 -3.42 3.20
CA PHE A 61 11.12 -3.41 1.76
C PHE A 61 12.44 -2.72 1.41
N VAL A 62 13.06 -2.04 2.37
CA VAL A 62 14.43 -1.54 2.31
C VAL A 62 15.36 -2.71 2.66
N SER A 63 15.34 -3.77 1.85
CA SER A 63 16.37 -4.79 1.87
C SER A 63 17.66 -4.13 1.35
N THR A 64 18.72 -4.10 2.16
CA THR A 64 20.08 -3.66 1.78
C THR A 64 20.44 -4.12 0.38
N GLY A 65 20.39 -3.18 -0.55
CA GLY A 65 20.41 -3.46 -1.97
C GLY A 65 20.10 -2.18 -2.72
N SER A 66 20.87 -1.13 -2.44
CA SER A 66 21.23 -0.14 -3.44
C SER A 66 21.73 -0.89 -4.68
N ARG A 67 20.81 -1.18 -5.60
CA ARG A 67 21.15 -1.17 -7.02
C ARG A 67 20.76 0.22 -7.50
N GLU A 68 21.68 1.15 -7.22
CA GLU A 68 21.89 2.24 -8.13
C GLU A 68 22.20 1.64 -9.50
N LEU A 69 21.48 2.14 -10.51
CA LEU A 69 21.83 2.21 -11.95
C LEU A 69 22.18 0.90 -12.68
#